data_AF-A0AA47NBL4-F1
#
_entry.id   AF-A0AA47NBL4-F1
#
_cell.length_a   1.000
_cell.length_b   1.000
_cell.length_c   1.000
_cell.angle_alpha   90.00
_cell.angle_beta   90.00
_cell.angle_gamma   90.00
#
_symmetry.space_group_name_H-M   'P 1'
#
loop_
_entity.id
_entity.type
_entity.pdbx_description
1 polymer ?
#
loop_
_entity_poly.entity_id
_entity_poly.type
_entity_poly.pdbx_seq_one_letter_code
_entity_poly.pdbx_strand_id
1 'polypeptide(L)'
;MKDLETQVVELQTLADSTANQGLLDSLKSKKSAIANLLGVSAQGALVRSRFMNITQMDAPSRFFFGLERKNGQRKTIYSLRTGSGSEVSDSSEIRKCAVEFYRNLFKSEWTHNPDVHSSFLSGLPQVSEADNSELAAEVTLQELHTATMSLQSGRAPGMDGLPADFYKSFTRQGFNGLGHDFNLFLMNIPNMSTSSLPAFYKSVFRVWNLLRKERRGQVDSLYWILQEPVLWGTRLDLPSWAGQDLATRLQTAGVVTLGQVVALTGPRMDDPCGLAARLGLTSVRVTQRLLEHWKQRLTGHDRLLLNSSFNQKVTDDDPFPAIFLAPDFKDCSGILMECTHLAPLDGTTGKLFYRILMKAINRTKLNKRPDTPWRRYLQLAPAARPEWRSFYKPPLSKKHADIHWRVLHGVIAVNSFVSTINPAVEDKCPYCDQRETVFHCFVSSSFTLVSVFTNCFYQMWRGFYQAVFYSGF
;
A
#
# COMPACT_ATOMS: atom_id res chain seq x y z
N MET A 1 -6.75 27.48 -5.06
CA MET A 1 -6.25 27.10 -3.72
C MET A 1 -6.37 28.27 -2.76
N LYS A 2 -5.68 29.40 -2.97
CA LYS A 2 -5.84 30.63 -2.15
C LYS A 2 -7.29 31.07 -1.94
N ASP A 3 -8.10 31.09 -3.00
CA ASP A 3 -9.52 31.46 -2.91
C ASP A 3 -10.34 30.53 -2.00
N LEU A 4 -10.11 29.21 -2.09
CA LEU A 4 -10.72 28.21 -1.20
C LEU A 4 -10.24 28.34 0.25
N GLU A 5 -8.96 28.67 0.46
CA GLU A 5 -8.39 28.91 1.80
C GLU A 5 -9.05 30.13 2.46
N THR A 6 -9.19 31.23 1.71
CA THR A 6 -9.90 32.44 2.17
C THR A 6 -11.34 32.12 2.54
N GLN A 7 -12.08 31.40 1.69
CA GLN A 7 -13.46 31.02 1.95
C GLN A 7 -13.61 30.08 3.16
N VAL A 8 -12.63 29.20 3.42
CA VAL A 8 -12.64 28.34 4.62
C VAL A 8 -12.39 29.16 5.89
N VAL A 9 -11.51 30.15 5.85
CA VAL A 9 -11.28 31.07 6.99
C VAL A 9 -12.52 31.87 7.29
N GLU A 10 -13.16 32.46 6.28
CA GLU A 10 -14.41 33.22 6.43
C GLU A 10 -15.55 32.35 6.99
N LEU A 11 -15.77 31.15 6.43
CA LEU A 11 -16.79 30.23 6.93
C LEU A 11 -16.51 29.70 8.34
N GLN A 12 -15.23 29.57 8.71
CA GLN A 12 -14.84 29.18 10.07
C GLN A 12 -15.23 30.27 11.07
N THR A 13 -14.96 31.54 10.75
CA THR A 13 -15.35 32.67 11.61
C THR A 13 -16.86 32.82 11.76
N LEU A 14 -17.62 32.54 10.69
CA LEU A 14 -19.08 32.56 10.72
C LEU A 14 -19.67 31.38 11.51
N ALA A 15 -19.15 30.17 11.32
CA ALA A 15 -19.61 28.97 12.02
C ALA A 15 -19.33 29.01 13.54
N ASP A 16 -18.28 29.72 13.97
CA ASP A 16 -17.97 29.91 15.40
C ASP A 16 -18.96 30.88 16.09
N SER A 17 -19.69 31.71 15.31
CA SER A 17 -20.68 32.68 15.81
C SER A 17 -22.14 32.19 15.77
N THR A 18 -22.45 31.23 14.90
CA THR A 18 -23.80 30.69 14.71
C THR A 18 -23.67 29.18 14.53
N ALA A 19 -24.21 28.40 15.47
CA ALA A 19 -24.23 26.94 15.43
C ALA A 19 -25.20 26.39 14.35
N ASN A 20 -25.07 26.88 13.12
CA ASN A 20 -25.90 26.53 11.97
C ASN A 20 -25.29 25.31 11.26
N GLN A 21 -26.08 24.24 11.20
CA GLN A 21 -25.70 22.96 10.60
C GLN A 21 -25.31 23.08 9.12
N GLY A 22 -25.98 23.94 8.35
CA GLY A 22 -25.67 24.14 6.91
C GLY A 22 -24.31 24.81 6.67
N LEU A 23 -23.89 25.72 7.56
CA LEU A 23 -22.56 26.33 7.50
C LEU A 23 -21.46 25.32 7.84
N LEU A 24 -21.71 24.43 8.81
CA LEU A 24 -20.77 23.36 9.18
C LEU A 24 -20.57 22.35 8.05
N ASP A 25 -21.62 21.98 7.33
CA ASP A 25 -21.54 21.06 6.21
C ASP A 25 -20.80 21.69 5.00
N SER A 26 -21.05 22.97 4.71
CA SER A 26 -20.33 23.72 3.67
C SER A 26 -18.83 23.86 3.99
N LEU A 27 -18.51 24.15 5.25
CA LEU A 27 -17.13 24.21 5.76
C LEU A 27 -16.42 22.86 5.65
N LYS A 28 -17.10 21.77 6.02
CA LYS A 28 -16.58 20.40 5.89
C LYS A 28 -16.30 20.04 4.42
N SER A 29 -17.22 20.39 3.53
CA SER A 29 -17.07 20.19 2.08
C SER A 29 -15.85 20.93 1.53
N LYS A 30 -15.71 22.24 1.82
CA LYS A 30 -14.57 23.04 1.34
C LYS A 30 -13.23 22.58 1.94
N LYS A 31 -13.18 22.17 3.21
CA LYS A 31 -11.98 21.56 3.80
C LYS A 31 -11.60 20.24 3.12
N SER A 32 -12.59 19.42 2.78
CA SER A 32 -12.37 18.19 2.01
C SER A 32 -11.79 18.50 0.62
N ALA A 33 -12.32 19.53 -0.07
CA ALA A 33 -11.81 19.97 -1.36
C ALA A 33 -10.34 20.44 -1.29
N ILE A 34 -9.95 21.20 -0.25
CA ILE A 34 -8.55 21.58 -0.02
C ILE A 34 -7.69 20.34 0.24
N ALA A 35 -8.14 19.41 1.09
CA ALA A 35 -7.41 18.17 1.37
C ALA A 35 -7.16 17.33 0.11
N ASN A 36 -8.16 17.23 -0.78
CA ASN A 36 -8.02 16.56 -2.07
C ASN A 36 -7.01 17.27 -2.97
N LEU A 37 -7.08 18.60 -3.11
CA LEU A 37 -6.12 19.37 -3.91
C LEU A 37 -4.68 19.26 -3.39
N LEU A 38 -4.51 19.28 -2.06
CA LEU A 38 -3.21 19.06 -1.42
C LEU A 38 -2.71 17.63 -1.63
N GLY A 39 -3.61 16.64 -1.59
CA GLY A 39 -3.30 15.25 -1.93
C GLY A 39 -2.78 15.08 -3.36
N VAL A 40 -3.49 15.65 -4.33
CA VAL A 40 -3.08 15.65 -5.75
C VAL A 40 -1.76 16.40 -5.94
N SER A 41 -1.58 17.55 -5.28
CA SER A 41 -0.33 18.31 -5.33
C SER A 41 0.84 17.51 -4.76
N ALA A 42 0.66 16.84 -3.62
CA ALA A 42 1.68 15.99 -3.00
C ALA A 42 2.03 14.77 -3.87
N GLN A 43 1.05 14.14 -4.52
CA GLN A 43 1.28 13.06 -5.48
C GLN A 43 2.06 13.55 -6.72
N GLY A 44 1.65 14.68 -7.29
CA GLY A 44 2.34 15.27 -8.43
C GLY A 44 3.76 15.67 -8.09
N ALA A 45 3.96 16.23 -6.89
CA ALA A 45 5.27 16.47 -6.34
C ALA A 45 6.03 15.12 -6.33
N LEU A 46 5.47 14.05 -5.73
CA LEU A 46 6.03 12.69 -5.62
C LEU A 46 6.65 12.17 -6.90
N VAL A 47 5.89 12.23 -7.98
CA VAL A 47 6.34 11.82 -9.31
C VAL A 47 7.54 12.66 -9.79
N ARG A 48 7.52 13.97 -9.57
CA ARG A 48 8.55 14.91 -10.05
C ARG A 48 9.87 14.86 -9.28
N SER A 49 9.87 14.44 -8.00
CA SER A 49 11.14 14.26 -7.27
C SER A 49 11.92 13.00 -7.66
N ARG A 50 11.28 12.04 -8.34
CA ARG A 50 11.89 10.75 -8.74
C ARG A 50 12.41 9.94 -7.55
N PHE A 51 11.80 10.10 -6.38
CA PHE A 51 12.17 9.34 -5.18
C PHE A 51 11.34 8.05 -5.07
N MET A 52 12.00 6.89 -5.09
CA MET A 52 11.36 5.56 -5.14
C MET A 52 11.18 4.89 -3.76
N ASN A 53 11.80 5.43 -2.70
CA ASN A 53 11.80 4.79 -1.37
C ASN A 53 10.66 5.31 -0.47
N ILE A 54 9.43 4.91 -0.80
CA ILE A 54 8.19 5.23 -0.04
C ILE A 54 8.22 4.74 1.42
N THR A 55 9.04 3.73 1.73
CA THR A 55 9.08 3.04 3.03
C THR A 55 9.50 3.92 4.22
N GLN A 56 9.97 5.14 3.99
CA GLN A 56 10.33 6.10 5.05
C GLN A 56 9.30 7.24 5.24
N MET A 57 8.11 7.16 4.66
CA MET A 57 7.19 8.30 4.61
C MET A 57 5.82 8.03 5.24
N ASP A 58 5.56 8.69 6.38
CA ASP A 58 4.23 8.81 6.99
C ASP A 58 3.48 10.10 6.54
N ALA A 59 4.17 11.07 5.90
CA ALA A 59 3.59 12.35 5.43
C ALA A 59 4.42 13.06 4.32
N PRO A 60 3.84 13.99 3.54
CA PRO A 60 4.58 14.87 2.61
C PRO A 60 5.56 15.77 3.40
N SER A 61 6.86 15.58 3.21
CA SER A 61 7.91 16.26 4.00
C SER A 61 8.59 17.39 3.23
N ARG A 62 9.22 18.33 3.94
CA ARG A 62 10.02 19.42 3.33
C ARG A 62 11.14 18.89 2.42
N PHE A 63 11.70 17.73 2.75
CA PHE A 63 12.69 17.03 1.92
C PHE A 63 12.15 16.75 0.51
N PHE A 64 10.91 16.29 0.43
CA PHE A 64 10.23 15.99 -0.81
C PHE A 64 10.16 17.21 -1.74
N PHE A 65 9.56 18.28 -1.23
CA PHE A 65 9.40 19.53 -1.97
C PHE A 65 10.76 20.15 -2.30
N GLY A 66 11.77 19.93 -1.46
CA GLY A 66 13.16 20.29 -1.75
C GLY A 66 13.75 19.52 -2.94
N LEU A 67 13.50 18.21 -3.02
CA LEU A 67 13.99 17.37 -4.11
C LEU A 67 13.25 17.65 -5.42
N GLU A 68 11.93 17.85 -5.37
CA GLU A 68 11.15 18.30 -6.52
C GLU A 68 11.62 19.67 -7.03
N ARG A 69 11.86 20.62 -6.12
CA ARG A 69 12.44 21.93 -6.47
C ARG A 69 13.83 21.80 -7.09
N LYS A 70 14.71 20.96 -6.53
CA LYS A 70 16.06 20.71 -7.09
C LYS A 70 15.98 20.11 -8.50
N ASN A 71 15.10 19.13 -8.70
CA ASN A 71 14.88 18.52 -10.01
C ASN A 71 14.26 19.52 -11.00
N GLY A 72 13.33 20.36 -10.56
CA GLY A 72 12.75 21.44 -11.34
C GLY A 72 13.80 22.44 -11.78
N GLN A 73 14.67 22.89 -10.86
CA GLN A 73 15.79 23.79 -11.18
C GLN A 73 16.72 23.19 -12.23
N ARG A 74 17.11 21.91 -12.10
CA ARG A 74 17.97 21.24 -13.09
C ARG A 74 17.34 21.13 -14.48
N LYS A 75 16.02 21.16 -14.59
CA LYS A 75 15.27 21.07 -15.85
C LYS A 75 14.77 22.41 -16.35
N THR A 76 15.03 23.49 -15.62
CA THR A 76 14.64 24.84 -16.02
C THR A 76 15.53 25.26 -17.19
N ILE A 77 14.89 25.66 -18.28
CA ILE A 77 15.57 26.26 -19.41
C ILE A 77 15.74 27.74 -19.08
N TYR A 78 16.98 28.16 -18.84
CA TYR A 78 17.31 29.53 -18.44
C TYR A 78 17.47 30.49 -19.61
N SER A 79 17.89 29.97 -20.76
CA SER A 79 17.91 30.72 -22.01
C SER A 79 17.70 29.79 -23.20
N LEU A 80 17.19 30.37 -24.29
CA LEU A 80 17.08 29.73 -25.59
C LEU A 80 17.69 30.63 -26.65
N ARG A 81 18.29 30.03 -27.67
CA ARG A 81 18.69 30.74 -28.89
C ARG A 81 17.57 30.62 -29.92
N THR A 82 17.10 31.75 -30.44
CA THR A 82 16.05 31.82 -31.46
C THR A 82 16.60 31.43 -32.84
N GLY A 83 15.71 31.17 -33.80
CA GLY A 83 16.09 30.93 -35.20
C GLY A 83 16.81 32.12 -35.86
N SER A 84 16.64 33.33 -35.34
CA SER A 84 17.38 34.53 -35.76
C SER A 84 18.77 34.66 -35.11
N GLY A 85 19.17 33.70 -34.28
CA GLY A 85 20.46 33.69 -33.58
C GLY A 85 20.51 34.53 -32.29
N SER A 86 19.41 35.19 -31.91
CA SER A 86 19.31 35.99 -30.68
C SER A 86 19.08 35.12 -29.45
N GLU A 87 19.57 35.52 -28.28
CA GLU A 87 19.35 34.80 -27.02
C GLU A 87 18.18 35.41 -26.24
N VAL A 88 17.24 34.57 -25.80
CA VAL A 88 16.12 34.94 -24.94
C VAL A 88 16.25 34.27 -23.59
N SER A 89 16.18 35.05 -22.52
CA SER A 89 16.27 34.58 -21.13
C SER A 89 15.00 34.85 -20.32
N ASP A 90 14.08 35.65 -20.88
CA ASP A 90 12.78 35.88 -20.25
C ASP A 90 11.89 34.63 -20.35
N SER A 91 11.24 34.28 -19.24
CA SER A 91 10.43 33.06 -19.16
C SER A 91 9.20 33.09 -20.09
N SER A 92 8.65 34.28 -20.39
CA SER A 92 7.53 34.39 -21.30
C SER A 92 7.97 34.26 -22.76
N GLU A 93 9.11 34.86 -23.11
CA GLU A 93 9.72 34.73 -24.44
C GLU A 93 10.21 33.31 -24.73
N ILE A 94 10.84 32.65 -23.75
CA ILE A 94 11.21 31.22 -23.84
C ILE A 94 10.00 30.35 -24.17
N ARG A 95 8.86 30.58 -23.50
CA ARG A 95 7.61 29.84 -23.79
C ARG A 95 7.07 30.16 -25.19
N LYS A 96 7.06 31.43 -25.59
CA LYS A 96 6.62 31.83 -26.94
C LYS A 96 7.48 31.17 -28.02
N CYS A 97 8.81 31.20 -27.87
CA CYS A 97 9.73 30.53 -28.79
C CYS A 97 9.47 29.03 -28.88
N ALA A 98 9.30 28.34 -27.75
CA ALA A 98 9.02 26.91 -27.74
C ALA A 98 7.67 26.58 -28.42
N VAL A 99 6.62 27.35 -28.12
CA VAL A 99 5.30 27.18 -28.75
C VAL A 99 5.39 27.42 -30.25
N GLU A 100 6.03 28.50 -30.69
CA GLU A 100 6.13 28.85 -32.10
C GLU A 100 6.96 27.83 -32.88
N PHE A 101 8.08 27.36 -32.29
CA PHE A 101 8.88 26.30 -32.87
C PHE A 101 8.06 25.03 -33.11
N TYR A 102 7.39 24.50 -32.07
CA TYR A 102 6.63 23.26 -32.22
C TYR A 102 5.35 23.44 -33.03
N ARG A 103 4.73 24.62 -32.97
CA ARG A 103 3.60 24.98 -33.84
C ARG A 103 4.00 24.90 -35.30
N ASN A 104 5.17 25.44 -35.65
CA ASN A 104 5.67 25.40 -37.03
C ASN A 104 6.15 23.99 -37.41
N LEU A 105 6.84 23.29 -36.51
CA LEU A 105 7.30 21.91 -36.75
C LEU A 105 6.15 20.93 -36.99
N PHE A 106 5.04 21.08 -36.26
CA PHE A 106 3.84 20.25 -36.39
C PHE A 106 2.73 20.94 -37.19
N LYS A 107 3.04 22.04 -37.87
CA LYS A 107 2.07 22.69 -38.75
C LYS A 107 1.77 21.71 -39.86
N SER A 108 0.49 21.40 -40.06
CA SER A 108 0.09 20.60 -41.21
C SER A 108 0.49 21.34 -42.49
N GLU A 109 1.38 20.74 -43.27
CA GLU A 109 1.68 21.18 -44.63
C GLU A 109 0.62 20.70 -45.62
N TRP A 110 -0.37 19.93 -45.14
CA TRP A 110 -1.40 19.37 -45.99
C TRP A 110 -2.39 20.43 -46.45
N THR A 111 -2.35 20.69 -47.75
CA THR A 111 -3.41 21.37 -48.50
C THR A 111 -4.23 20.30 -49.22
N HIS A 112 -5.53 20.18 -48.91
CA HIS A 112 -6.40 19.21 -49.58
C HIS A 112 -6.56 19.57 -51.07
N ASN A 113 -5.73 18.95 -51.90
CA ASN A 113 -5.86 18.99 -53.35
C ASN A 113 -6.18 17.55 -53.83
N PRO A 114 -7.45 17.25 -54.16
CA PRO A 114 -7.87 15.88 -54.49
C PRO A 114 -7.19 15.34 -55.76
N ASP A 115 -6.78 16.21 -56.68
CA ASP A 115 -6.07 15.82 -57.90
C ASP A 115 -4.62 15.41 -57.61
N VAL A 116 -3.96 16.12 -56.67
CA VAL A 116 -2.62 15.74 -56.19
C VAL A 116 -2.68 14.50 -55.30
N HIS A 117 -3.75 14.33 -54.51
CA HIS A 117 -3.91 13.18 -53.63
C HIS A 117 -4.08 11.88 -54.43
N SER A 118 -4.95 11.87 -55.43
CA SER A 118 -5.16 10.71 -56.31
C SER A 118 -3.92 10.41 -57.15
N SER A 119 -3.24 11.42 -57.69
CA SER A 119 -1.98 11.25 -58.41
C SER A 119 -0.85 10.72 -57.52
N PHE A 120 -0.69 11.24 -56.31
CA PHE A 120 0.37 10.83 -55.37
C PHE A 120 0.15 9.42 -54.83
N LEU A 121 -1.09 9.03 -54.56
CA LEU A 121 -1.43 7.67 -54.10
C LEU A 121 -1.41 6.66 -55.25
N SER A 122 -1.52 7.10 -56.51
CA SER A 122 -1.46 6.21 -57.66
C SER A 122 -0.05 5.64 -57.85
N GLY A 123 0.05 4.32 -58.00
CA GLY A 123 1.32 3.64 -58.25
C GLY A 123 2.26 3.54 -57.04
N LEU A 124 1.80 3.87 -55.83
CA LEU A 124 2.58 3.59 -54.62
C LEU A 124 2.77 2.09 -54.45
N PRO A 125 3.97 1.64 -54.03
CA PRO A 125 4.22 0.24 -53.68
C PRO A 125 3.17 -0.23 -52.68
N GLN A 126 2.39 -1.22 -53.08
CA GLN A 126 1.47 -1.88 -52.17
C GLN A 126 2.25 -2.95 -51.42
N VAL A 127 2.00 -3.07 -50.11
CA VAL A 127 2.43 -4.26 -49.37
C VAL A 127 1.82 -5.49 -50.02
N SER A 128 2.57 -6.59 -50.04
CA SER A 128 2.06 -7.82 -50.64
C SER A 128 0.83 -8.29 -49.85
N GLU A 129 -0.05 -9.06 -50.49
CA GLU A 129 -1.21 -9.63 -49.81
C GLU A 129 -0.80 -10.51 -48.62
N ALA A 130 0.38 -11.13 -48.70
CA ALA A 130 1.00 -11.88 -47.61
C ALA A 130 1.38 -10.96 -46.43
N ASP A 131 2.12 -9.88 -46.68
CA ASP A 131 2.51 -8.93 -45.62
C ASP A 131 1.28 -8.26 -45.01
N ASN A 132 0.27 -7.95 -45.82
CA ASN A 132 -0.97 -7.32 -45.35
C ASN A 132 -1.77 -8.27 -44.47
N SER A 133 -1.77 -9.57 -44.79
CA SER A 133 -2.37 -10.61 -43.95
C SER A 133 -1.62 -10.80 -42.63
N GLU A 134 -0.29 -10.71 -42.65
CA GLU A 134 0.56 -10.76 -41.44
C GLU A 134 0.33 -9.53 -40.54
N LEU A 135 0.33 -8.32 -41.10
CA LEU A 135 0.08 -7.07 -40.38
C LEU A 135 -1.34 -6.96 -39.82
N ALA A 136 -2.32 -7.65 -40.44
CA ALA A 136 -3.70 -7.73 -39.97
C ALA A 136 -3.95 -8.85 -38.97
N ALA A 137 -2.95 -9.72 -38.71
CA ALA A 137 -3.08 -10.82 -37.76
C ALA A 137 -3.18 -10.31 -36.31
N GLU A 138 -3.64 -11.17 -35.41
CA GLU A 138 -3.70 -10.83 -33.99
C GLU A 138 -2.29 -10.64 -33.40
N VAL A 139 -2.12 -9.59 -32.60
CA VAL A 139 -0.86 -9.30 -31.92
C VAL A 139 -0.51 -10.44 -30.97
N THR A 140 0.69 -10.99 -31.15
CA THR A 140 1.19 -12.11 -30.35
C THR A 140 1.88 -11.64 -29.06
N LEU A 141 1.90 -12.52 -28.05
CA LEU A 141 2.68 -12.28 -26.82
C LEU A 141 4.17 -12.05 -27.10
N GLN A 142 4.72 -12.68 -28.13
CA GLN A 142 6.13 -12.57 -28.49
C GLN A 142 6.47 -11.19 -29.08
N GLU A 143 5.57 -10.62 -29.89
CA GLU A 143 5.68 -9.25 -30.38
C GLU A 143 5.58 -8.24 -29.24
N LEU A 144 4.61 -8.41 -28.34
CA LEU A 144 4.47 -7.56 -27.14
C LEU A 144 5.73 -7.61 -26.27
N HIS A 145 6.28 -8.80 -26.04
CA HIS A 145 7.53 -8.95 -25.30
C HIS A 145 8.69 -8.23 -25.99
N THR A 146 8.85 -8.43 -27.29
CA THR A 146 9.93 -7.81 -28.08
C THR A 146 9.82 -6.28 -28.09
N ALA A 147 8.62 -5.76 -28.32
CA ALA A 147 8.32 -4.33 -28.25
C ALA A 147 8.62 -3.76 -26.85
N THR A 148 8.19 -4.46 -25.79
CA THR A 148 8.45 -4.04 -24.41
C THR A 148 9.94 -3.98 -24.08
N MET A 149 10.72 -4.96 -24.53
CA MET A 149 12.17 -4.98 -24.34
C MET A 149 12.89 -3.86 -25.09
N SER A 150 12.35 -3.43 -26.24
CA SER A 150 12.91 -2.36 -27.06
C SER A 150 12.74 -0.95 -26.47
N LEU A 151 11.81 -0.76 -25.52
CA LEU A 151 11.54 0.55 -24.90
C LEU A 151 12.81 1.15 -24.29
N GLN A 152 12.99 2.47 -24.30
CA GLN A 152 14.16 3.07 -23.63
C GLN A 152 13.96 3.20 -22.13
N SER A 153 14.91 2.68 -21.36
CA SER A 153 14.95 2.77 -19.89
C SER A 153 15.20 4.21 -19.42
N GLY A 154 14.74 4.55 -18.20
CA GLY A 154 14.95 5.89 -17.62
C GLY A 154 14.12 7.02 -18.26
N ARG A 155 13.17 6.71 -19.15
CA ARG A 155 12.23 7.69 -19.72
C ARG A 155 11.15 8.10 -18.71
N ALA A 156 10.41 9.17 -19.04
CA ALA A 156 9.28 9.58 -18.21
C ALA A 156 8.14 8.55 -18.29
N PRO A 157 7.45 8.27 -17.17
CA PRO A 157 6.29 7.39 -17.21
C PRO A 157 5.19 7.98 -18.10
N GLY A 158 4.37 7.10 -18.68
CA GLY A 158 3.22 7.48 -19.50
C GLY A 158 2.08 8.04 -18.65
N MET A 159 0.90 8.14 -19.26
CA MET A 159 -0.33 8.57 -18.57
C MET A 159 -0.72 7.64 -17.41
N ASP A 160 -0.27 6.39 -17.47
CA ASP A 160 -0.42 5.36 -16.43
C ASP A 160 0.49 5.56 -15.20
N GLY A 161 1.50 6.43 -15.27
CA GLY A 161 2.46 6.63 -14.20
C GLY A 161 3.52 5.52 -14.05
N LEU A 162 3.55 4.52 -14.94
CA LEU A 162 4.47 3.39 -14.90
C LEU A 162 5.66 3.61 -15.87
N PRO A 163 6.91 3.45 -15.42
CA PRO A 163 8.09 3.63 -16.29
C PRO A 163 8.34 2.40 -17.17
N ALA A 164 9.01 2.55 -18.31
CA ALA A 164 9.42 1.43 -19.19
C ALA A 164 10.16 0.30 -18.44
N ASP A 165 10.96 0.67 -17.42
CA ASP A 165 11.70 -0.27 -16.57
C ASP A 165 10.79 -1.21 -15.78
N PHE A 166 9.56 -0.78 -15.46
CA PHE A 166 8.53 -1.62 -14.85
C PHE A 166 8.15 -2.76 -15.81
N TYR A 167 7.72 -2.42 -17.01
CA TYR A 167 7.25 -3.39 -18.00
C TYR A 167 8.35 -4.40 -18.35
N LYS A 168 9.57 -3.93 -18.58
CA LYS A 168 10.73 -4.79 -18.86
C LYS A 168 11.09 -5.75 -17.74
N SER A 169 10.97 -5.32 -16.49
CA SER A 169 11.27 -6.18 -15.34
C SER A 169 10.26 -7.31 -15.19
N PHE A 170 9.04 -7.07 -15.66
CA PHE A 170 7.90 -7.96 -15.52
C PHE A 170 7.78 -8.97 -16.66
N THR A 171 8.08 -8.53 -17.89
CA THR A 171 8.01 -9.37 -19.10
C THR A 171 9.18 -10.34 -19.23
N ARG A 172 10.35 -10.05 -18.64
CA ARG A 172 11.60 -10.82 -18.87
C ARG A 172 11.57 -12.28 -18.45
N GLN A 173 10.68 -12.63 -17.54
CA GLN A 173 10.49 -13.92 -16.88
C GLN A 173 9.43 -13.61 -15.85
N GLY A 174 8.23 -14.21 -15.88
CA GLY A 174 7.38 -14.17 -14.69
C GLY A 174 8.25 -14.46 -13.46
N PHE A 175 8.19 -13.64 -12.43
CA PHE A 175 9.19 -13.50 -11.36
C PHE A 175 10.09 -14.73 -11.09
N ASN A 176 11.39 -14.68 -11.39
CA ASN A 176 12.33 -15.82 -11.29
C ASN A 176 11.84 -17.14 -11.95
N GLY A 177 11.13 -17.08 -13.08
CA GLY A 177 10.52 -18.24 -13.74
C GLY A 177 9.19 -18.72 -13.13
N LEU A 178 8.58 -17.97 -12.20
CA LEU A 178 7.38 -18.39 -11.47
C LEU A 178 6.04 -18.11 -12.18
N GLY A 179 6.04 -17.36 -13.29
CA GLY A 179 4.81 -17.10 -14.06
C GLY A 179 3.74 -16.27 -13.33
N HIS A 180 3.14 -15.32 -14.04
CA HIS A 180 2.03 -14.45 -13.66
C HIS A 180 2.13 -13.63 -12.35
N ASP A 181 1.57 -12.44 -12.48
CA ASP A 181 1.91 -11.27 -11.67
C ASP A 181 1.11 -11.15 -10.38
N PHE A 182 -0.11 -11.69 -10.40
CA PHE A 182 -1.02 -11.71 -9.26
C PHE A 182 -0.77 -12.93 -8.33
N ASN A 183 -0.22 -14.01 -8.89
CA ASN A 183 0.12 -15.24 -8.16
C ASN A 183 1.14 -14.98 -7.05
N LEU A 184 1.96 -13.94 -7.21
CA LEU A 184 2.88 -13.43 -6.20
C LEU A 184 2.21 -13.09 -4.86
N PHE A 185 1.01 -12.54 -4.92
CA PHE A 185 0.24 -12.23 -3.72
C PHE A 185 -0.37 -13.47 -3.07
N LEU A 186 -0.32 -14.61 -3.75
CA LEU A 186 -0.74 -15.93 -3.26
C LEU A 186 0.41 -16.72 -2.64
N MET A 187 1.64 -16.18 -2.67
CA MET A 187 2.85 -16.85 -2.18
C MET A 187 3.33 -16.35 -0.81
N ASN A 188 4.03 -17.22 -0.09
CA ASN A 188 4.85 -16.98 1.07
C ASN A 188 6.25 -16.49 0.64
N ILE A 189 6.33 -15.19 0.42
CA ILE A 189 7.52 -14.48 -0.10
C ILE A 189 8.79 -14.55 0.78
N PRO A 190 8.77 -14.76 2.12
CA PRO A 190 10.00 -14.86 2.91
C PRO A 190 10.98 -15.94 2.42
N ASN A 191 10.47 -16.97 1.74
CA ASN A 191 11.26 -18.12 1.28
C ASN A 191 11.83 -17.92 -0.13
N MET A 192 11.66 -16.73 -0.72
CA MET A 192 11.91 -16.45 -2.12
C MET A 192 13.02 -15.40 -2.30
N SER A 193 13.95 -15.62 -3.24
CA SER A 193 15.04 -14.68 -3.52
C SER A 193 14.53 -13.43 -4.23
N THR A 194 14.38 -12.34 -3.47
CA THR A 194 13.95 -11.03 -3.95
C THR A 194 15.09 -10.18 -4.55
N SER A 195 16.31 -10.72 -4.63
CA SER A 195 17.52 -9.97 -5.05
C SER A 195 17.39 -9.37 -6.46
N SER A 196 16.74 -10.07 -7.37
CA SER A 196 16.46 -9.67 -8.76
C SER A 196 15.37 -8.60 -8.92
N LEU A 197 14.60 -8.29 -7.86
CA LEU A 197 13.48 -7.36 -7.96
C LEU A 197 13.91 -5.88 -8.07
N PRO A 198 13.15 -5.07 -8.82
CA PRO A 198 13.19 -3.62 -8.68
C PRO A 198 12.96 -3.18 -7.23
N ALA A 199 13.57 -2.04 -6.84
CA ALA A 199 13.47 -1.50 -5.48
C ALA A 199 12.03 -1.28 -4.99
N PHE A 200 11.12 -0.96 -5.92
CA PHE A 200 9.69 -0.84 -5.65
C PHE A 200 9.10 -2.15 -5.12
N TYR A 201 9.25 -3.27 -5.84
CA TYR A 201 8.69 -4.56 -5.44
C TYR A 201 9.35 -5.13 -4.19
N LYS A 202 10.66 -4.88 -4.00
CA LYS A 202 11.33 -5.18 -2.72
C LYS A 202 10.63 -4.47 -1.56
N SER A 203 10.26 -3.21 -1.76
CA SER A 203 9.52 -2.44 -0.76
C SER A 203 8.09 -2.97 -0.55
N VAL A 204 7.36 -3.27 -1.63
CA VAL A 204 6.01 -3.85 -1.56
C VAL A 204 6.02 -5.17 -0.79
N PHE A 205 6.92 -6.08 -1.15
CA PHE A 205 6.99 -7.39 -0.50
C PHE A 205 7.52 -7.34 0.93
N ARG A 206 8.40 -6.38 1.24
CA ARG A 206 8.78 -6.12 2.63
C ARG A 206 7.56 -5.77 3.48
N VAL A 207 6.66 -4.93 2.97
CA VAL A 207 5.39 -4.58 3.65
C VAL A 207 4.44 -5.78 3.66
N TRP A 208 4.29 -6.47 2.53
CA TRP A 208 3.46 -7.67 2.41
C TRP A 208 3.87 -8.76 3.41
N ASN A 209 5.17 -8.91 3.69
CA ASN A 209 5.70 -9.86 4.67
C ASN A 209 5.42 -9.51 6.13
N LEU A 210 4.87 -8.32 6.41
CA LEU A 210 4.38 -7.97 7.74
C LEU A 210 2.95 -8.47 7.99
N LEU A 211 2.32 -9.04 6.96
CA LEU A 211 0.93 -9.46 6.99
C LEU A 211 0.84 -10.99 6.86
N ARG A 212 -0.01 -11.59 7.68
CA ARG A 212 -0.56 -12.91 7.45
C ARG A 212 -1.70 -12.78 6.43
N LYS A 213 -1.74 -13.69 5.47
CA LYS A 213 -2.78 -13.76 4.44
C LYS A 213 -3.56 -15.04 4.63
N GLU A 214 -4.86 -14.92 4.78
CA GLU A 214 -5.78 -16.04 4.91
C GLU A 214 -6.75 -16.01 3.74
N ARG A 215 -6.85 -17.11 2.99
CA ARG A 215 -7.94 -17.31 2.04
C ARG A 215 -9.20 -17.68 2.83
N ARG A 216 -10.32 -17.02 2.57
CA ARG A 216 -11.62 -17.43 3.12
C ARG A 216 -12.66 -17.46 2.00
N GLY A 217 -13.52 -18.46 2.06
CA GLY A 217 -14.51 -18.74 1.03
C GLY A 217 -14.07 -19.84 0.08
N GLN A 218 -15.05 -20.42 -0.60
CA GLN A 218 -14.83 -21.39 -1.68
C GLN A 218 -14.39 -20.61 -2.93
N VAL A 219 -13.34 -21.08 -3.60
CA VAL A 219 -12.91 -20.50 -4.87
C VAL A 219 -13.71 -21.20 -5.96
N ASP A 220 -14.77 -20.56 -6.44
CA ASP A 220 -15.63 -21.09 -7.51
C ASP A 220 -15.06 -20.75 -8.90
N SER A 221 -13.73 -20.66 -9.01
CA SER A 221 -13.03 -20.28 -10.25
C SER A 221 -11.98 -21.32 -10.62
N LEU A 222 -12.20 -21.94 -11.77
CA LEU A 222 -11.23 -22.87 -12.37
C LEU A 222 -9.94 -22.15 -12.77
N TYR A 223 -10.02 -20.89 -13.21
CA TYR A 223 -8.85 -20.09 -13.53
C TYR A 223 -7.94 -19.93 -12.30
N TRP A 224 -8.50 -19.42 -11.20
CA TRP A 224 -7.70 -19.13 -10.02
C TRP A 224 -7.15 -20.37 -9.34
N ILE A 225 -7.86 -21.50 -9.35
CA ILE A 225 -7.32 -22.77 -8.83
C ILE A 225 -6.15 -23.29 -9.67
N LEU A 226 -6.21 -23.16 -11.00
CA LEU A 226 -5.09 -23.53 -11.88
C LEU A 226 -3.90 -22.56 -11.73
N GLN A 227 -4.15 -21.31 -11.35
CA GLN A 227 -3.12 -20.32 -11.05
C GLN A 227 -2.52 -20.45 -9.64
N GLU A 228 -3.03 -21.34 -8.78
CA GLU A 228 -2.48 -21.51 -7.43
C GLU A 228 -1.00 -21.95 -7.50
N PRO A 229 -0.08 -21.18 -6.87
CA PRO A 229 1.34 -21.51 -6.87
C PRO A 229 1.59 -22.81 -6.12
N VAL A 230 2.42 -23.71 -6.66
CA VAL A 230 2.85 -24.94 -5.99
C VAL A 230 4.23 -24.82 -5.33
N LEU A 231 4.93 -23.72 -5.61
CA LEU A 231 6.19 -23.32 -4.97
C LEU A 231 5.93 -22.12 -4.07
N TRP A 232 6.20 -22.27 -2.77
CA TRP A 232 5.98 -21.23 -1.77
C TRP A 232 4.56 -20.70 -1.78
N GLY A 233 3.55 -21.47 -2.21
CA GLY A 233 2.16 -21.02 -2.17
C GLY A 233 1.64 -20.95 -0.73
N THR A 234 0.71 -20.03 -0.47
CA THR A 234 0.02 -19.96 0.83
C THR A 234 -0.89 -21.16 1.05
N ARG A 235 -1.41 -21.75 -0.04
CA ARG A 235 -2.30 -22.90 -0.04
C ARG A 235 -1.59 -24.19 -0.44
N LEU A 236 -0.88 -24.16 -1.55
CA LEU A 236 -0.12 -25.29 -2.08
C LEU A 236 1.38 -24.95 -1.98
N ASP A 237 2.08 -25.62 -1.08
CA ASP A 237 3.54 -25.52 -1.01
C ASP A 237 4.14 -26.92 -1.02
N LEU A 238 5.42 -26.97 -1.32
CA LEU A 238 6.22 -28.17 -1.18
C LEU A 238 6.20 -28.67 0.27
N PRO A 239 6.17 -30.00 0.47
CA PRO A 239 6.28 -30.57 1.80
C PRO A 239 7.69 -30.34 2.36
N SER A 240 7.84 -30.37 3.69
CA SER A 240 9.12 -30.15 4.37
C SER A 240 10.25 -31.08 3.90
N TRP A 241 9.92 -32.27 3.38
CA TRP A 241 10.90 -33.24 2.87
C TRP A 241 11.39 -32.93 1.45
N ALA A 242 10.69 -32.11 0.67
CA ALA A 242 11.03 -31.83 -0.74
C ALA A 242 12.37 -31.10 -0.89
N GLY A 243 12.81 -30.37 0.14
CA GLY A 243 14.08 -29.66 0.16
C GLY A 243 14.23 -28.62 -0.95
N GLN A 244 15.42 -28.00 -1.03
CA GLN A 244 15.72 -26.96 -2.01
C GLN A 244 15.93 -27.51 -3.43
N ASP A 245 16.40 -28.76 -3.56
CA ASP A 245 16.71 -29.38 -4.86
C ASP A 245 15.44 -29.52 -5.72
N LEU A 246 14.36 -30.06 -5.12
CA LEU A 246 13.10 -30.25 -5.82
C LEU A 246 12.43 -28.92 -6.18
N ALA A 247 12.53 -27.92 -5.29
CA ALA A 247 12.08 -26.56 -5.58
C ALA A 247 12.84 -25.95 -6.78
N THR A 248 14.16 -26.14 -6.83
CA THR A 248 15.02 -25.65 -7.93
C THR A 248 14.68 -26.35 -9.25
N ARG A 249 14.41 -27.67 -9.21
CA ARG A 249 13.98 -28.43 -10.39
C ARG A 249 12.63 -27.96 -10.93
N LEU A 250 11.64 -27.78 -10.05
CA LEU A 250 10.32 -27.25 -10.42
C LEU A 250 10.43 -25.86 -11.05
N GLN A 251 11.22 -24.98 -10.42
CA GLN A 251 11.47 -23.63 -10.93
C GLN A 251 12.17 -23.63 -12.29
N THR A 252 13.22 -24.44 -12.45
CA THR A 252 13.97 -24.56 -13.72
C THR A 252 13.11 -25.17 -14.83
N ALA A 253 12.24 -26.12 -14.47
CA ALA A 253 11.29 -26.73 -15.38
C ALA A 253 10.07 -25.84 -15.68
N GLY A 254 9.93 -24.69 -15.01
CA GLY A 254 8.79 -23.79 -15.14
C GLY A 254 7.47 -24.40 -14.68
N VAL A 255 7.50 -25.36 -13.75
CA VAL A 255 6.32 -25.99 -13.13
C VAL A 255 6.12 -25.38 -11.74
N VAL A 256 5.31 -24.34 -11.71
CA VAL A 256 5.21 -23.35 -10.63
C VAL A 256 3.76 -23.08 -10.23
N THR A 257 2.78 -23.44 -11.08
CA THR A 257 1.34 -23.41 -10.77
C THR A 257 0.70 -24.80 -10.83
N LEU A 258 -0.46 -24.94 -10.19
CA LEU A 258 -1.24 -26.19 -10.21
C LEU A 258 -1.68 -26.56 -11.64
N GLY A 259 -2.01 -25.58 -12.48
CA GLY A 259 -2.42 -25.84 -13.86
C GLY A 259 -1.33 -26.51 -14.70
N GLN A 260 -0.06 -26.16 -14.48
CA GLN A 260 1.07 -26.82 -15.14
C GLN A 260 1.26 -28.25 -14.63
N VAL A 261 1.03 -28.49 -13.33
CA VAL A 261 1.04 -29.84 -12.75
C VAL A 261 -0.08 -30.67 -13.36
N VAL A 262 -1.30 -30.13 -13.43
CA VAL A 262 -2.48 -30.80 -14.01
C VAL A 262 -2.27 -31.10 -15.49
N ALA A 263 -1.67 -30.19 -16.26
CA ALA A 263 -1.36 -30.42 -17.67
C ALA A 263 -0.41 -31.62 -17.88
N LEU A 264 0.48 -31.89 -16.91
CA LEU A 264 1.45 -32.99 -16.98
C LEU A 264 0.97 -34.30 -16.35
N THR A 265 -0.09 -34.28 -15.55
CA THR A 265 -0.50 -35.41 -14.70
C THR A 265 -1.99 -35.76 -14.78
N GLY A 266 -2.75 -35.00 -15.57
CA GLY A 266 -4.20 -35.04 -15.66
C GLY A 266 -4.90 -34.29 -14.51
N PRO A 267 -6.21 -34.02 -14.64
CA PRO A 267 -7.01 -33.25 -13.66
C PRO A 267 -7.10 -33.91 -12.30
N ARG A 268 -7.05 -35.25 -12.27
CA ARG A 268 -7.00 -36.02 -11.04
C ARG A 268 -5.59 -36.10 -10.44
N MET A 269 -4.57 -35.62 -11.15
CA MET A 269 -3.15 -35.75 -10.82
C MET A 269 -2.75 -37.19 -10.48
N ASP A 270 -3.29 -38.16 -11.21
CA ASP A 270 -3.09 -39.60 -10.96
C ASP A 270 -1.91 -40.18 -11.76
N ASP A 271 -1.46 -39.50 -12.83
CA ASP A 271 -0.32 -39.93 -13.64
C ASP A 271 0.96 -39.14 -13.30
N PRO A 272 1.90 -39.70 -12.52
CA PRO A 272 3.15 -39.03 -12.16
C PRO A 272 4.20 -39.01 -13.28
N CYS A 273 4.01 -39.72 -14.39
CA CYS A 273 5.08 -39.96 -15.36
C CYS A 273 5.52 -38.68 -16.08
N GLY A 274 4.55 -37.88 -16.56
CA GLY A 274 4.83 -36.63 -17.28
C GLY A 274 5.59 -35.62 -16.43
N LEU A 275 5.17 -35.47 -15.16
CA LEU A 275 5.85 -34.58 -14.21
C LEU A 275 7.23 -35.10 -13.81
N ALA A 276 7.40 -36.42 -13.59
CA ALA A 276 8.71 -37.00 -13.28
C ALA A 276 9.72 -36.77 -14.41
N ALA A 277 9.29 -36.99 -15.66
CA ALA A 277 10.11 -36.73 -16.84
C ALA A 277 10.48 -35.25 -16.96
N ARG A 278 9.51 -34.34 -16.77
CA ARG A 278 9.74 -32.89 -16.83
C ARG A 278 10.72 -32.38 -15.78
N LEU A 279 10.76 -33.01 -14.59
CA LEU A 279 11.68 -32.67 -13.49
C LEU A 279 13.03 -33.41 -13.54
N GLY A 280 13.21 -34.32 -14.50
CA GLY A 280 14.39 -35.18 -14.58
C GLY A 280 14.57 -36.07 -13.35
N LEU A 281 13.47 -36.56 -12.78
CA LEU A 281 13.47 -37.47 -11.63
C LEU A 281 13.45 -38.92 -12.11
N THR A 282 14.40 -39.73 -11.63
CA THR A 282 14.46 -41.17 -11.92
C THR A 282 13.41 -41.96 -11.16
N SER A 283 13.00 -41.49 -9.98
CA SER A 283 12.03 -42.15 -9.11
C SER A 283 10.65 -41.51 -9.22
N VAL A 284 9.73 -42.22 -9.87
CA VAL A 284 8.31 -41.84 -9.97
C VAL A 284 7.63 -41.76 -8.60
N ARG A 285 8.15 -42.48 -7.59
CA ARG A 285 7.62 -42.46 -6.21
C ARG A 285 7.72 -41.07 -5.57
N VAL A 286 8.76 -40.29 -5.88
CA VAL A 286 8.92 -38.93 -5.36
C VAL A 286 7.80 -38.03 -5.91
N THR A 287 7.56 -38.12 -7.22
CA THR A 287 6.50 -37.38 -7.89
C THR A 287 5.13 -37.80 -7.37
N GLN A 288 4.86 -39.10 -7.23
CA GLN A 288 3.59 -39.59 -6.69
C GLN A 288 3.33 -39.07 -5.27
N ARG A 289 4.36 -39.02 -4.42
CA ARG A 289 4.27 -38.48 -3.07
C ARG A 289 4.02 -36.96 -3.05
N LEU A 290 4.53 -36.20 -4.04
CA LEU A 290 4.18 -34.79 -4.23
C LEU A 290 2.72 -34.61 -4.64
N LEU A 291 2.26 -35.39 -5.63
CA LEU A 291 0.88 -35.28 -6.12
C LEU A 291 -0.12 -35.59 -5.00
N GLU A 292 0.15 -36.62 -4.20
CA GLU A 292 -0.67 -36.96 -3.03
C GLU A 292 -0.70 -35.83 -2.00
N HIS A 293 0.45 -35.18 -1.76
CA HIS A 293 0.55 -34.04 -0.87
C HIS A 293 -0.31 -32.85 -1.31
N TRP A 294 -0.28 -32.49 -2.60
CA TRP A 294 -1.11 -31.41 -3.13
C TRP A 294 -2.58 -31.78 -3.16
N LYS A 295 -2.94 -33.02 -3.54
CA LYS A 295 -4.32 -33.53 -3.50
C LYS A 295 -4.94 -33.37 -2.11
N GLN A 296 -4.21 -33.73 -1.06
CA GLN A 296 -4.71 -33.64 0.32
C GLN A 296 -5.02 -32.20 0.77
N ARG A 297 -4.44 -31.19 0.12
CA ARG A 297 -4.71 -29.76 0.40
C ARG A 297 -5.81 -29.15 -0.47
N LEU A 298 -6.25 -29.86 -1.50
CA LEU A 298 -7.41 -29.49 -2.31
C LEU A 298 -8.70 -29.96 -1.62
N THR A 299 -9.70 -29.09 -1.57
CA THR A 299 -11.04 -29.45 -1.07
C THR A 299 -11.77 -30.35 -2.07
N GLY A 300 -12.86 -30.98 -1.63
CA GLY A 300 -13.72 -31.75 -2.53
C GLY A 300 -14.23 -30.93 -3.71
N HIS A 301 -14.52 -29.64 -3.49
CA HIS A 301 -14.97 -28.74 -4.55
C HIS A 301 -13.89 -28.44 -5.58
N ASP A 302 -12.64 -28.17 -5.17
CA ASP A 302 -11.56 -27.91 -6.14
C ASP A 302 -11.33 -29.13 -7.04
N ARG A 303 -11.41 -30.34 -6.46
CA ARG A 303 -11.28 -31.58 -7.23
C ARG A 303 -12.41 -31.74 -8.25
N LEU A 304 -13.63 -31.31 -7.92
CA LEU A 304 -14.76 -31.29 -8.86
C LEU A 304 -14.52 -30.28 -9.99
N LEU A 305 -14.07 -29.06 -9.65
CA LEU A 305 -13.73 -28.03 -10.64
C LEU A 305 -12.66 -28.52 -11.61
N LEU A 306 -11.56 -29.08 -11.10
CA LEU A 306 -10.49 -29.66 -11.92
C LEU A 306 -10.99 -30.82 -12.80
N ASN A 307 -11.92 -31.65 -12.32
CA ASN A 307 -12.45 -32.74 -13.14
C ASN A 307 -13.45 -32.27 -14.21
N SER A 308 -14.15 -31.15 -13.98
CA SER A 308 -15.08 -30.56 -14.95
C SER A 308 -14.38 -29.84 -16.12
N SER A 309 -13.06 -29.59 -16.01
CA SER A 309 -12.31 -28.71 -16.90
C SER A 309 -11.95 -29.28 -18.27
N PHE A 310 -12.23 -30.56 -18.57
CA PHE A 310 -11.63 -31.23 -19.72
C PHE A 310 -12.04 -30.65 -21.09
N ASN A 311 -13.10 -29.83 -21.15
CA ASN A 311 -13.63 -29.25 -22.40
C ASN A 311 -13.97 -27.75 -22.33
N GLN A 312 -13.66 -27.05 -21.24
CA GLN A 312 -14.05 -25.64 -21.09
C GLN A 312 -12.84 -24.71 -21.23
N LYS A 313 -12.97 -23.71 -22.13
CA LYS A 313 -11.98 -22.64 -22.27
C LYS A 313 -12.01 -21.82 -20.97
N VAL A 314 -10.92 -21.86 -20.22
CA VAL A 314 -10.78 -21.13 -18.96
C VAL A 314 -10.69 -19.62 -19.28
N THR A 315 -11.60 -18.82 -18.74
CA THR A 315 -11.60 -17.35 -18.86
C THR A 315 -10.98 -16.70 -17.61
N ASP A 316 -10.35 -15.54 -17.77
CA ASP A 316 -9.76 -14.72 -16.69
C ASP A 316 -10.77 -13.68 -16.16
N ASP A 317 -12.06 -13.89 -16.38
CA ASP A 317 -13.11 -12.94 -15.97
C ASP A 317 -13.50 -13.11 -14.50
N ASP A 318 -13.05 -14.18 -13.85
CA ASP A 318 -13.39 -14.48 -12.47
C ASP A 318 -12.70 -13.52 -11.49
N PRO A 319 -13.39 -13.03 -10.45
CA PRO A 319 -12.82 -12.10 -9.49
C PRO A 319 -11.65 -12.72 -8.74
N PHE A 320 -10.64 -11.89 -8.45
CA PHE A 320 -9.48 -12.32 -7.67
C PHE A 320 -9.91 -12.94 -6.33
N PRO A 321 -9.33 -14.07 -5.88
CA PRO A 321 -9.95 -14.80 -4.79
C PRO A 321 -9.82 -14.05 -3.46
N ALA A 322 -10.83 -14.15 -2.62
CA ALA A 322 -10.94 -13.38 -1.39
C ALA A 322 -9.77 -13.65 -0.42
N ILE A 323 -8.81 -12.72 -0.36
CA ILE A 323 -7.71 -12.71 0.61
C ILE A 323 -8.11 -11.83 1.78
N PHE A 324 -7.90 -12.33 2.99
CA PHE A 324 -8.03 -11.59 4.23
C PHE A 324 -6.66 -11.37 4.85
N LEU A 325 -6.43 -10.16 5.33
CA LEU A 325 -5.17 -9.69 5.87
C LEU A 325 -5.26 -9.57 7.38
N ALA A 326 -4.26 -10.11 8.05
CA ALA A 326 -4.00 -9.92 9.47
C ALA A 326 -2.58 -9.41 9.68
N PRO A 327 -2.29 -8.66 10.74
CA PRO A 327 -0.92 -8.39 11.13
C PRO A 327 -0.20 -9.69 11.52
N ASP A 328 1.03 -9.88 11.05
CA ASP A 328 1.91 -10.95 11.52
C ASP A 328 2.62 -10.52 12.81
N PHE A 329 2.16 -11.06 13.93
CA PHE A 329 2.75 -10.79 15.24
C PHE A 329 3.92 -11.71 15.60
N LYS A 330 4.18 -12.77 14.81
CA LYS A 330 5.14 -13.81 15.17
C LYS A 330 4.86 -14.30 16.60
N ASP A 331 5.88 -14.32 17.46
CA ASP A 331 5.78 -14.74 18.87
C ASP A 331 5.35 -13.62 19.84
N CYS A 332 4.97 -12.44 19.32
CA CYS A 332 4.52 -11.32 20.15
C CYS A 332 3.06 -11.49 20.57
N SER A 333 2.75 -11.13 21.82
CA SER A 333 1.41 -11.23 22.39
C SER A 333 1.07 -10.01 23.25
N GLY A 334 -0.20 -9.89 23.62
CA GLY A 334 -0.68 -8.88 24.53
C GLY A 334 -1.83 -8.05 23.99
N ILE A 335 -2.31 -7.14 24.84
CA ILE A 335 -3.62 -6.50 24.70
C ILE A 335 -3.74 -5.57 23.48
N LEU A 336 -2.61 -4.95 23.08
CA LEU A 336 -2.52 -4.09 21.89
C LEU A 336 -2.33 -4.90 20.59
N MET A 337 -1.99 -6.18 20.74
CA MET A 337 -1.71 -7.15 19.68
C MET A 337 -2.93 -8.05 19.41
N GLU A 338 -4.11 -7.72 19.93
CA GLU A 338 -5.35 -8.38 19.52
C GLU A 338 -5.80 -7.84 18.14
N CYS A 339 -6.20 -8.77 17.27
CA CYS A 339 -6.77 -8.47 15.96
C CYS A 339 -8.20 -9.01 15.91
N THR A 340 -9.18 -8.15 16.17
CA THR A 340 -10.61 -8.54 16.20
C THR A 340 -11.22 -8.68 14.80
N HIS A 341 -10.62 -8.07 13.77
CA HIS A 341 -11.15 -8.10 12.41
C HIS A 341 -10.04 -8.33 11.40
N LEU A 342 -10.16 -9.41 10.63
CA LEU A 342 -9.37 -9.58 9.43
C LEU A 342 -9.86 -8.60 8.36
N ALA A 343 -8.92 -7.96 7.68
CA ALA A 343 -9.23 -6.96 6.66
C ALA A 343 -9.29 -7.63 5.28
N PRO A 344 -10.43 -7.65 4.58
CA PRO A 344 -10.49 -8.18 3.22
C PRO A 344 -9.58 -7.34 2.32
N LEU A 345 -8.72 -7.96 1.52
CA LEU A 345 -7.84 -7.24 0.60
C LEU A 345 -8.67 -6.36 -0.34
N ASP A 346 -9.79 -6.90 -0.81
CA ASP A 346 -10.79 -6.14 -1.53
C ASP A 346 -11.65 -5.30 -0.58
N GLY A 347 -11.85 -4.03 -0.90
CA GLY A 347 -12.68 -3.11 -0.10
C GLY A 347 -12.09 -2.62 1.23
N THR A 348 -10.84 -2.97 1.60
CA THR A 348 -10.22 -2.43 2.82
C THR A 348 -9.94 -0.93 2.72
N THR A 349 -10.43 -0.17 3.71
CA THR A 349 -10.10 1.26 3.82
C THR A 349 -8.62 1.47 4.19
N GLY A 350 -7.98 2.51 3.62
CA GLY A 350 -6.59 2.85 3.92
C GLY A 350 -6.30 3.06 5.42
N LYS A 351 -7.30 3.51 6.19
CA LYS A 351 -7.20 3.67 7.65
C LYS A 351 -7.11 2.33 8.39
N LEU A 352 -7.86 1.33 7.97
CA LEU A 352 -7.78 -0.01 8.53
C LEU A 352 -6.44 -0.66 8.19
N PHE A 353 -6.01 -0.55 6.94
CA PHE A 353 -4.71 -1.04 6.48
C PHE A 353 -3.54 -0.42 7.25
N TYR A 354 -3.55 0.91 7.42
CA TYR A 354 -2.55 1.63 8.22
C TYR A 354 -2.48 1.12 9.66
N ARG A 355 -3.64 0.89 10.32
CA ARG A 355 -3.67 0.37 11.70
C ARG A 355 -3.05 -1.01 11.79
N ILE A 356 -3.35 -1.90 10.85
CA ILE A 356 -2.79 -3.25 10.79
C ILE A 356 -1.26 -3.18 10.64
N LEU A 357 -0.78 -2.39 9.68
CA LEU A 357 0.65 -2.21 9.44
C LEU A 357 1.37 -1.62 10.65
N MET A 358 0.81 -0.59 11.28
CA MET A 358 1.43 0.03 12.46
C MET A 358 1.61 -0.94 13.61
N LYS A 359 0.66 -1.85 13.83
CA LYS A 359 0.81 -2.92 14.82
C LYS A 359 1.88 -3.92 14.42
N ALA A 360 1.90 -4.35 13.16
CA ALA A 360 2.87 -5.33 12.66
C ALA A 360 4.32 -4.79 12.67
N ILE A 361 4.53 -3.52 12.29
CA ILE A 361 5.82 -2.83 12.30
C ILE A 361 6.34 -2.68 13.74
N ASN A 362 5.47 -2.25 14.66
CA ASN A 362 5.85 -1.95 16.03
C ASN A 362 5.67 -3.14 17.00
N ARG A 363 5.49 -4.36 16.48
CA ARG A 363 5.15 -5.54 17.28
C ARG A 363 6.07 -5.76 18.49
N THR A 364 7.38 -5.52 18.34
CA THR A 364 8.36 -5.69 19.41
C THR A 364 8.20 -4.65 20.52
N LYS A 365 7.89 -3.40 20.18
CA LYS A 365 7.62 -2.31 21.14
C LYS A 365 6.24 -2.45 21.82
N LEU A 366 5.31 -3.13 21.17
CA LEU A 366 3.95 -3.36 21.67
C LEU A 366 3.82 -4.68 22.44
N ASN A 367 4.77 -5.59 22.31
CA ASN A 367 4.75 -6.91 22.96
C ASN A 367 4.60 -6.76 24.48
N LYS A 368 3.56 -7.38 25.04
CA LYS A 368 3.19 -7.33 26.48
C LYS A 368 3.01 -5.91 27.04
N ARG A 369 2.90 -4.89 26.17
CA ARG A 369 2.68 -3.50 26.58
C ARG A 369 1.22 -3.32 26.99
N PRO A 370 0.93 -2.70 28.15
CA PRO A 370 -0.43 -2.33 28.50
C PRO A 370 -0.96 -1.26 27.54
N ASP A 371 -2.27 -1.25 27.31
CA ASP A 371 -2.97 -0.23 26.52
C ASP A 371 -2.95 1.15 27.19
N THR A 372 -2.90 1.19 28.51
CA THR A 372 -2.80 2.43 29.30
C THR A 372 -1.88 2.26 30.51
N PRO A 373 -1.06 3.27 30.84
CA PRO A 373 -0.24 3.26 32.07
C PRO A 373 -1.11 3.13 33.34
N TRP A 374 -2.36 3.60 33.29
CA TRP A 374 -3.32 3.52 34.40
C TRP A 374 -3.76 2.10 34.73
N ARG A 375 -3.63 1.14 33.81
CA ARG A 375 -4.09 -0.24 34.03
C ARG A 375 -3.45 -0.89 35.23
N ARG A 376 -2.13 -0.71 35.41
CA ARG A 376 -1.40 -1.27 36.55
C ARG A 376 -1.71 -0.49 37.83
N TYR A 377 -1.79 0.82 37.72
CA TYR A 377 -2.01 1.71 38.85
C TYR A 377 -3.40 1.50 39.49
N LEU A 378 -4.44 1.38 38.65
CA LEU A 378 -5.84 1.17 39.06
C LEU A 378 -6.22 -0.32 39.18
N GLN A 379 -5.28 -1.24 38.95
CA GLN A 379 -5.51 -2.69 39.01
C GLN A 379 -6.70 -3.17 38.14
N LEU A 380 -6.84 -2.61 36.93
CA LEU A 380 -7.98 -2.91 36.06
C LEU A 380 -7.94 -4.36 35.55
N ALA A 381 -9.10 -5.01 35.54
CA ALA A 381 -9.27 -6.35 34.98
C ALA A 381 -8.82 -6.41 33.50
N PRO A 382 -8.24 -7.54 33.01
CA PRO A 382 -7.74 -7.64 31.64
C PRO A 382 -8.78 -7.35 30.56
N ALA A 383 -10.05 -7.72 30.80
CA ALA A 383 -11.15 -7.50 29.88
C ALA A 383 -11.69 -6.04 29.89
N ALA A 384 -11.35 -5.24 30.90
CA ALA A 384 -11.83 -3.87 31.01
C ALA A 384 -11.21 -3.01 29.90
N ARG A 385 -12.05 -2.49 29.00
CA ARG A 385 -11.64 -1.60 27.89
C ARG A 385 -12.13 -0.18 28.17
N PRO A 386 -11.30 0.84 27.94
CA PRO A 386 -11.72 2.21 28.16
C PRO A 386 -12.77 2.67 27.14
N GLU A 387 -13.89 3.21 27.63
CA GLU A 387 -14.98 3.75 26.79
C GLU A 387 -14.77 5.24 26.46
N TRP A 388 -13.77 5.52 25.63
CA TRP A 388 -13.39 6.90 25.29
C TRP A 388 -14.55 7.76 24.77
N ARG A 389 -15.48 7.17 24.00
CA ARG A 389 -16.62 7.90 23.40
C ARG A 389 -17.57 8.48 24.44
N SER A 390 -17.62 7.90 25.64
CA SER A 390 -18.45 8.38 26.74
C SER A 390 -17.88 9.68 27.35
N PHE A 391 -16.56 9.88 27.26
CA PHE A 391 -15.83 11.04 27.79
C PHE A 391 -15.77 12.26 26.86
N TYR A 392 -15.82 12.05 25.55
CA TYR A 392 -15.72 13.12 24.55
C TYR A 392 -17.10 13.63 24.08
N LYS A 393 -18.15 13.50 24.91
CA LYS A 393 -19.46 14.09 24.60
C LYS A 393 -19.39 15.62 24.72
N PRO A 394 -19.90 16.38 23.73
CA PRO A 394 -19.97 17.83 23.81
C PRO A 394 -20.76 18.31 25.06
N PRO A 395 -20.46 19.51 25.60
CA PRO A 395 -19.49 20.50 25.11
C PRO A 395 -18.11 20.35 25.77
N LEU A 396 -17.17 19.67 25.09
CA LEU A 396 -15.76 19.61 25.49
C LEU A 396 -14.92 20.30 24.40
N SER A 397 -14.22 21.37 24.76
CA SER A 397 -13.31 22.03 23.80
C SER A 397 -12.18 21.08 23.39
N LYS A 398 -11.61 21.29 22.19
CA LYS A 398 -10.44 20.52 21.71
C LYS A 398 -9.25 20.57 22.68
N LYS A 399 -9.01 21.69 23.37
CA LYS A 399 -7.90 21.85 24.32
C LYS A 399 -8.04 20.93 25.52
N HIS A 400 -9.23 20.89 26.13
CA HIS A 400 -9.53 19.97 27.23
C HIS A 400 -9.46 18.50 26.80
N ALA A 401 -9.96 18.19 25.59
CA ALA A 401 -9.85 16.85 25.02
C ALA A 401 -8.39 16.40 24.83
N ASP A 402 -7.51 17.29 24.34
CA ASP A 402 -6.08 17.00 24.18
C ASP A 402 -5.38 16.77 25.52
N ILE A 403 -5.65 17.60 26.53
CA ILE A 403 -5.10 17.41 27.88
C ILE A 403 -5.54 16.07 28.45
N HIS A 404 -6.83 15.75 28.41
CA HIS A 404 -7.34 14.46 28.87
C HIS A 404 -6.67 13.29 28.15
N TRP A 405 -6.57 13.36 26.82
CA TRP A 405 -5.88 12.35 26.02
C TRP A 405 -4.42 12.16 26.48
N ARG A 406 -3.69 13.24 26.75
CA ARG A 406 -2.30 13.17 27.24
C ARG A 406 -2.19 12.58 28.63
N VAL A 407 -3.07 12.95 29.57
CA VAL A 407 -3.14 12.34 30.92
C VAL A 407 -3.34 10.84 30.79
N LEU A 408 -4.36 10.44 30.02
CA LEU A 408 -4.79 9.05 29.85
C LEU A 408 -3.72 8.17 29.20
N HIS A 409 -2.96 8.70 28.24
CA HIS A 409 -1.85 7.98 27.64
C HIS A 409 -0.53 8.11 28.42
N GLY A 410 -0.50 8.90 29.51
CA GLY A 410 0.69 9.16 30.31
C GLY A 410 1.78 9.91 29.56
N VAL A 411 1.41 10.73 28.58
CA VAL A 411 2.33 11.48 27.70
C VAL A 411 2.38 12.97 28.05
N ILE A 412 2.04 13.31 29.30
CA ILE A 412 2.28 14.65 29.84
C ILE A 412 3.74 14.76 30.25
N ALA A 413 4.37 15.85 29.83
CA ALA A 413 5.74 16.19 30.17
C ALA A 413 5.82 16.71 31.62
N VAL A 414 5.66 15.80 32.58
CA VAL A 414 5.97 16.02 34.00
C VAL A 414 7.49 15.98 34.23
N ASN A 415 7.98 16.50 35.35
CA ASN A 415 9.42 16.63 35.61
C ASN A 415 10.18 15.30 35.49
N SER A 416 9.59 14.16 35.87
CA SER A 416 10.26 12.86 35.65
C SER A 416 10.50 12.49 34.19
N PHE A 417 9.71 13.02 33.27
CA PHE A 417 9.95 12.89 31.83
C PHE A 417 10.91 13.97 31.32
N VAL A 418 10.70 15.22 31.76
CA VAL A 418 11.50 16.37 31.29
C VAL A 418 12.97 16.22 31.70
N SER A 419 13.26 15.73 32.90
CA SER A 419 14.63 15.47 33.38
C SER A 419 15.39 14.46 32.52
N THR A 420 14.69 13.56 31.83
CA THR A 420 15.29 12.60 30.88
C THR A 420 15.77 13.29 29.60
N ILE A 421 15.13 14.40 29.21
CA ILE A 421 15.43 15.16 27.98
C ILE A 421 16.37 16.34 28.28
N ASN A 422 16.19 16.98 29.43
CA ASN A 422 16.95 18.13 29.88
C ASN A 422 17.53 17.87 31.29
N PRO A 423 18.83 17.55 31.41
CA PRO A 423 19.47 17.28 32.69
C PRO A 423 19.45 18.44 33.69
N ALA A 424 19.13 19.67 33.24
CA ALA A 424 19.00 20.83 34.12
C ALA A 424 17.69 20.86 34.92
N VAL A 425 16.76 19.96 34.63
CA VAL A 425 15.48 19.84 35.34
C VAL A 425 15.55 18.65 36.29
N GLU A 426 15.32 18.87 37.58
CA GLU A 426 15.20 17.79 38.57
C GLU A 426 13.94 16.96 38.33
N ASP A 427 13.96 15.67 38.67
CA ASP A 427 12.81 14.77 38.47
C ASP A 427 11.77 14.86 39.61
N LYS A 428 11.89 15.88 40.47
CA LYS A 428 11.12 16.06 41.69
C LYS A 428 9.92 17.01 41.53
N CYS A 429 8.94 16.81 42.39
CA CYS A 429 7.73 17.62 42.50
C CYS A 429 8.05 18.92 43.24
N PRO A 430 7.70 20.09 42.68
CA PRO A 430 7.95 21.38 43.32
C PRO A 430 7.28 21.57 44.70
N TYR A 431 6.27 20.74 45.02
CA TYR A 431 5.43 20.93 46.21
C TYR A 431 5.75 19.97 47.37
N CYS A 432 6.30 18.79 47.08
CA CYS A 432 6.52 17.77 48.11
C CYS A 432 7.82 16.99 47.94
N ASP A 433 8.71 17.42 47.04
CA ASP A 433 10.06 16.88 46.80
C ASP A 433 10.11 15.38 46.42
N GLN A 434 8.96 14.75 46.17
CA GLN A 434 8.86 13.38 45.66
C GLN A 434 9.02 13.36 44.15
N ARG A 435 9.42 12.22 43.58
CA ARG A 435 9.54 12.06 42.12
C ARG A 435 8.22 12.37 41.41
N GLU A 436 8.24 13.37 40.53
CA GLU A 436 7.04 13.87 39.86
C GLU A 436 6.66 13.02 38.65
N THR A 437 5.87 11.98 38.89
CA THR A 437 5.25 11.17 37.82
C THR A 437 3.85 11.67 37.47
N VAL A 438 3.29 11.22 36.33
CA VAL A 438 1.88 11.50 35.98
C VAL A 438 0.94 11.00 37.09
N PHE A 439 1.23 9.86 37.72
CA PHE A 439 0.46 9.37 38.86
C PHE A 439 0.59 10.29 40.08
N HIS A 440 1.78 10.83 40.31
CA HIS A 440 2.04 11.75 41.41
C HIS A 440 1.27 13.07 41.24
N CYS A 441 1.36 13.71 40.07
CA CYS A 441 0.67 14.98 39.80
C CYS A 441 -0.85 14.87 39.90
N PHE A 442 -1.40 13.73 39.48
CA PHE A 442 -2.84 13.59 39.27
C PHE A 442 -3.55 12.67 40.29
N VAL A 443 -2.84 11.94 41.15
CA VAL A 443 -3.45 11.04 42.14
C VAL A 443 -2.91 11.21 43.57
N SER A 444 -1.59 11.27 43.76
CA SER A 444 -1.00 11.09 45.11
C SER A 444 -0.34 12.31 45.75
N SER A 445 -0.30 13.47 45.09
CA SER A 445 0.22 14.71 45.68
C SER A 445 -0.82 15.38 46.60
N SER A 446 -0.37 16.01 47.69
CA SER A 446 -1.22 16.77 48.61
C SER A 446 -1.95 17.96 47.94
N PHE A 447 -1.48 18.37 46.76
CA PHE A 447 -2.09 19.34 45.84
C PHE A 447 -2.44 18.64 44.52
N THR A 448 -3.31 17.63 44.56
CA THR A 448 -3.73 17.00 43.31
C THR A 448 -4.40 18.03 42.39
N LEU A 449 -3.95 18.14 41.13
CA LEU A 449 -4.75 18.83 40.11
C LEU A 449 -6.16 18.24 40.03
N VAL A 450 -6.30 16.96 40.37
CA VAL A 450 -7.61 16.32 40.58
C VAL A 450 -8.42 16.96 41.69
N SER A 451 -7.90 17.37 42.86
CA SER A 451 -8.74 18.06 43.86
C SER A 451 -9.21 19.43 43.36
N VAL A 452 -8.38 20.13 42.56
CA VAL A 452 -8.74 21.39 41.89
C VAL A 452 -9.84 21.16 40.84
N PHE A 453 -9.70 20.12 40.00
CA PHE A 453 -10.72 19.74 39.02
C PHE A 453 -11.99 19.20 39.70
N THR A 454 -11.85 18.41 40.77
CA THR A 454 -12.96 17.84 41.55
C THR A 454 -13.77 18.98 42.16
N ASN A 455 -13.13 20.00 42.75
CA ASN A 455 -13.83 21.19 43.24
C ASN A 455 -14.54 21.97 42.11
N CYS A 456 -13.91 22.12 40.94
CA CYS A 456 -14.53 22.76 39.78
C CYS A 456 -15.73 21.97 39.23
N PHE A 457 -15.66 20.64 39.20
CA PHE A 457 -16.73 19.77 38.69
C PHE A 457 -17.83 19.49 39.72
N TYR A 458 -17.54 19.52 41.03
CA TYR A 458 -18.54 19.44 42.10
C TYR A 458 -19.50 20.64 42.05
N GLN A 459 -18.98 21.82 41.70
CA GLN A 459 -19.78 23.03 41.42
C GLN A 459 -20.68 22.89 40.18
N MET A 460 -20.45 21.89 39.32
CA MET A 460 -21.27 21.56 38.15
C MET A 460 -22.21 20.35 38.35
N TRP A 461 -22.40 19.87 39.59
CA TRP A 461 -23.40 18.86 39.96
C TRP A 461 -23.31 17.50 39.21
N ARG A 462 -22.13 16.87 39.18
CA ARG A 462 -21.98 15.43 38.88
C ARG A 462 -20.91 14.80 39.78
N GLY A 463 -21.23 13.67 40.41
CA GLY A 463 -20.29 12.92 41.24
C GLY A 463 -19.02 12.56 40.47
N PHE A 464 -17.86 12.93 41.02
CA PHE A 464 -16.55 12.73 40.40
C PHE A 464 -15.83 11.59 41.14
N TYR A 465 -15.72 10.42 40.51
CA TYR A 465 -14.91 9.32 41.02
C TYR A 465 -13.65 9.17 40.15
N GLN A 466 -12.48 9.01 40.78
CA GLN A 466 -11.19 8.84 40.07
C GLN A 466 -11.24 7.69 39.04
N ALA A 467 -11.93 6.60 39.35
CA ALA A 467 -12.10 5.48 38.43
C ALA A 467 -12.84 5.88 37.13
N VAL A 468 -13.87 6.72 37.25
CA VAL A 468 -14.66 7.24 36.13
C VAL A 468 -13.77 8.11 35.24
N PHE A 469 -13.08 9.10 35.83
CA PHE A 469 -12.21 10.05 35.11
C PHE A 469 -11.08 9.38 34.30
N TYR A 470 -10.43 8.36 34.86
CA TYR A 470 -9.29 7.70 34.21
C TYR A 470 -9.67 6.52 33.31
N SER A 471 -10.83 5.90 33.52
CA SER A 471 -11.14 4.60 32.88
C SER A 471 -12.37 4.61 31.98
N GLY A 472 -13.21 5.64 31.99
CA GLY A 472 -14.41 5.59 31.15
C GLY A 472 -15.57 4.77 31.71
N PHE A 473 -15.48 4.30 32.95
CA PHE A 473 -16.51 3.44 33.59
C PHE A 473 -17.37 4.22 34.56
#